data_AF-A0A7Z9VN87-F1
#
_entry.id   AF-A0A7Z9VN87-F1
#
_cell.length_a   1.000
_cell.length_b   1.000
_cell.length_c   1.000
_cell.angle_alpha   90.00
_cell.angle_beta   90.00
_cell.angle_gamma   90.00
#
_symmetry.space_group_name_H-M   'P 1'
#
loop_
_entity.id
_entity.type
_entity.pdbx_description
1 polymer ?
#
loop_
_entity_poly.entity_id
_entity_poly.type
_entity_poly.pdbx_seq_one_letter_code
_entity_poly.pdbx_strand_id
1 'polypeptide(L)' 'MADYLIGDVQGCFDPLQALLKKIKFSIDKDQLFFLGDVVNRGDKSLETLRFIKDLGANARMV' A
#
# COMPACT_ATOMS: atom_id res chain seq x y z
N MET A 1 13.58 -8.60 5.59
CA MET A 1 12.57 -9.16 4.69
C MET A 1 11.39 -9.55 5.52
N ALA A 2 10.29 -8.83 5.33
CA ALA A 2 9.00 -9.13 5.92
C ALA A 2 7.92 -8.94 4.85
N ASP A 3 6.86 -9.76 4.95
CA ASP A 3 5.67 -9.64 4.15
C ASP A 3 4.59 -8.94 4.97
N TYR A 4 4.03 -7.84 4.44
CA TYR A 4 2.96 -7.10 5.10
C TYR A 4 1.66 -7.30 4.35
N LEU A 5 0.66 -7.80 5.06
CA LEU A 5 -0.71 -7.90 4.58
C LEU A 5 -1.45 -6.61 4.96
N ILE A 6 -1.87 -5.86 3.95
CA ILE A 6 -2.58 -4.60 4.08
C ILE A 6 -4.04 -4.86 3.71
N GLY A 7 -4.95 -4.62 4.65
CA GLY A 7 -6.39 -4.64 4.38
C GLY A 7 -6.84 -3.43 3.57
N ASP A 8 -8.13 -3.14 3.62
CA ASP A 8 -8.76 -2.02 2.95
C ASP A 8 -7.98 -0.70 3.11
N VAL A 9 -7.53 -0.13 1.99
CA VAL A 9 -6.96 1.22 1.94
C VAL A 9 -8.03 2.24 1.60
N GLN A 10 -8.95 1.87 0.71
CA GLN A 10 -10.10 2.67 0.29
C GLN A 10 -9.70 4.10 -0.09
N GLY A 11 -8.59 4.32 -0.81
CA GLY A 11 -8.10 5.65 -1.17
C GLY A 11 -7.50 6.48 -0.03
N CYS A 12 -7.30 5.92 1.16
CA CYS A 12 -6.68 6.58 2.31
C CYS A 12 -5.15 6.59 2.20
N PHE A 13 -4.63 7.39 1.26
CA PHE A 13 -3.21 7.43 0.94
C PHE A 13 -2.32 7.89 2.11
N ASP A 14 -2.66 8.97 2.80
CA ASP A 14 -1.80 9.48 3.90
C ASP A 14 -1.75 8.52 5.10
N PRO A 15 -2.86 7.91 5.54
CA PRO A 15 -2.82 6.84 6.53
C PRO A 15 -1.97 5.64 6.10
N LEU A 16 -2.03 5.24 4.83
CA LEU A 16 -1.16 4.20 4.29
C LEU A 16 0.32 4.59 4.42
N GLN A 17 0.70 5.80 4.00
CA GLN A 17 2.09 6.28 4.14
C GLN A 17 2.54 6.35 5.61
N ALA A 18 1.66 6.80 6.51
CA ALA A 18 1.94 6.84 7.94
C ALA A 18 2.14 5.43 8.53
N LEU A 19 1.33 4.45 8.10
CA LEU A 19 1.49 3.05 8.47
C LEU A 19 2.83 2.50 7.98
N LEU A 20 3.16 2.69 6.70
CA LEU A 20 4.42 2.23 6.11
C LEU A 20 5.64 2.83 6.82
N LYS A 21 5.58 4.11 7.21
CA LYS A 21 6.61 4.76 8.02
C LYS A 21 6.70 4.14 9.42
N LYS A 22 5.57 3.86 10.07
CA LYS A 22 5.52 3.26 11.42
C LYS A 22 6.13 1.87 11.45
N ILE A 23 5.88 1.05 10.43
CA ILE A 23 6.43 -0.30 10.31
C ILE A 23 7.84 -0.32 9.72
N LYS A 24 8.41 0.84 9.35
CA LYS A 24 9.72 1.00 8.71
C LYS A 24 9.83 0.16 7.42
N PHE A 25 8.76 0.18 6.62
CA PHE A 25 8.72 -0.49 5.33
C PHE A 25 9.86 -0.02 4.43
N SER A 26 10.43 -0.97 3.69
CA SER A 26 11.66 -0.77 2.95
C SER A 26 11.56 -1.54 1.63
N ILE A 27 11.40 -0.80 0.54
CA ILE A 27 11.12 -1.35 -0.80
C ILE A 27 12.24 -2.27 -1.33
N ASP A 28 13.45 -2.11 -0.82
CA ASP A 28 14.63 -2.93 -1.13
C ASP A 28 14.60 -4.32 -0.49
N LYS A 29 13.79 -4.54 0.56
CA LYS A 29 13.81 -5.78 1.33
C LYS A 29 12.45 -6.37 1.68
N ASP A 30 11.37 -5.61 1.62
CA ASP A 30 10.04 -6.02 2.11
C ASP A 30 9.01 -6.08 0.97
N GLN A 31 7.90 -6.76 1.20
CA GLN A 31 6.80 -6.92 0.23
C GLN A 31 5.47 -6.47 0.83
N LEU A 32 4.60 -5.88 0.00
CA LEU A 32 3.23 -5.54 0.35
C LEU A 32 2.23 -6.43 -0.39
N PHE A 33 1.28 -6.98 0.35
CA PHE A 33 0.13 -7.71 -0.18
C PHE A 33 -1.15 -6.96 0.19
N PHE A 34 -1.85 -6.44 -0.81
CA PHE A 34 -3.12 -5.73 -0.64
C PHE A 34 -4.26 -6.72 -0.80
N LEU A 35 -5.11 -6.85 0.23
CA LEU A 35 -6.18 -7.84 0.31
C LEU A 35 -7.49 -7.42 -0.38
N GLY A 36 -7.49 -6.26 -1.07
CA GLY A 36 -8.66 -5.70 -1.73
C GLY A 36 -8.89 -4.23 -1.41
N ASP A 37 -9.94 -3.65 -2.00
CA ASP A 37 -10.48 -2.33 -1.69
C ASP A 37 -9.42 -1.23 -1.48
N VAL A 38 -8.60 -1.00 -2.50
CA VAL A 38 -7.56 0.04 -2.46
C VAL A 38 -8.06 1.43 -2.84
N VAL A 39 -9.28 1.56 -3.37
CA VAL A 39 -9.88 2.82 -3.88
C VAL A 39 -11.31 3.03 -3.38
N ASN A 40 -11.94 4.14 -3.78
CA ASN A 40 -13.35 4.55 -3.60
C ASN A 40 -13.59 5.59 -2.51
N ARG A 41 -13.60 5.21 -1.21
CA ARG A 41 -14.13 6.10 -0.15
C ARG A 41 -13.28 7.33 0.15
N GLY A 42 -11.96 7.18 0.05
CA GLY A 42 -10.97 8.21 0.31
C GLY A 42 -10.74 9.11 -0.90
N ASP A 43 -10.34 10.34 -0.62
CA ASP A 43 -10.12 11.41 -1.59
C ASP A 43 -8.87 11.20 -2.48
N LYS A 44 -7.98 10.28 -2.09
CA LYS A 44 -6.68 10.04 -2.74
C LYS A 44 -6.58 8.67 -3.41
N SER A 45 -7.65 8.26 -4.08
CA SER A 45 -7.70 6.98 -4.80
C SER A 45 -6.66 6.90 -5.93
N LEU A 46 -6.45 7.97 -6.69
CA LEU A 46 -5.49 7.99 -7.80
C LEU A 46 -4.04 7.92 -7.30
N GLU A 47 -3.72 8.66 -6.24
CA GLU A 47 -2.42 8.63 -5.57
C GLU A 47 -2.12 7.24 -5.01
N THR A 48 -3.12 6.60 -4.39
CA THR A 48 -3.01 5.23 -3.88
C THR A 48 -2.68 4.25 -5.01
N LEU A 49 -3.41 4.30 -6.13
CA LEU A 49 -3.14 3.42 -7.28
C LEU A 49 -1.77 3.67 -7.91
N ARG A 50 -1.35 4.93 -8.07
CA ARG A 50 -0.02 5.28 -8.59
C ARG A 50 1.07 4.73 -7.68
N PHE A 51 0.95 4.94 -6.38
CA PHE A 51 1.88 4.41 -5.40
C PHE A 51 2.00 2.88 -5.48
N ILE A 52 0.87 2.15 -5.46
CA ILE A 52 0.88 0.68 -5.55
C ILE A 52 1.55 0.22 -6.85
N LYS A 53 1.23 0.87 -7.98
CA LYS A 53 1.82 0.55 -9.28
C LYS A 53 3.34 0.80 -9.29
N ASP A 54 3.80 1.89 -8.67
CA ASP A 54 5.22 2.27 -8.65
C ASP A 54 6.08 1.35 -7.75
N LEU A 55 5.46 0.58 -6.84
CA LEU A 55 6.15 -0.47 -6.08
C LEU A 55 6.55 -1.68 -6.94
N GLY A 56 5.97 -1.83 -8.13
CA GLY A 56 6.32 -2.89 -9.08
C GLY A 56 6.22 -4.29 -8.47
N ALA A 57 7.31 -5.06 -8.57
CA ALA A 57 7.37 -6.44 -8.08
C ALA A 57 7.20 -6.58 -6.56
N ASN A 58 7.35 -5.48 -5.81
CA ASN A 58 7.25 -5.45 -4.35
C ASN A 58 5.82 -5.24 -3.82
N ALA A 59 4.83 -5.10 -4.70
CA ALA A 59 3.42 -5.03 -4.35
C ALA A 59 2.60 -6.06 -5.12
N ARG A 60 1.68 -6.73 -4.43
CA ARG A 60 0.75 -7.71 -5.02
C ARG A 60 -0.67 -7.45 -4.54
N MET A 61 -1.62 -7.57 -5.46
CA MET A 61 -3.04 -7.66 -5.14
C MET A 61 -3.37 -9.15 -4.91
N VAL A 62 -4.02 -9.48 -3.79
CA VAL A 62 -4.43 -10.84 -3.42
C VAL A 62 -5.94 -10.91 -3.32
#